data_AF-A0A9C6DWX0-F1
#
_entry.id   AF-A0A9C6DWX0-F1
#
_cell.length_a   1.000
_cell.length_b   1.000
_cell.length_c   1.000
_cell.angle_alpha   90.00
_cell.angle_beta   90.00
_cell.angle_gamma   90.00
#
_symmetry.space_group_name_H-M   'P 1'
#
loop_
_entity.id
_entity.type
_entity.pdbx_description
1 polymer ?
#
loop_
_entity_poly.entity_id
_entity_poly.type
_entity_poly.pdbx_seq_one_letter_code
_entity_poly.pdbx_strand_id
1 'polypeptide(L)'
;MNSTASAFSSPEGVSLEKQVEIDETIPASYEQIWSEEQREKCIRWIRSNSLRRVCLQFPDDYLCHSEAIATSLRDELTNDKELDNEVKIFILADTSYGSCCVDEIAAAHVDADGILHFGYACRSNSSSSLPVFYCFPQLSIDCLKFSEHLLNFKQDFEGETVIIYLDIGYHHVLEAESAVVLEEKEESLLKMTKFDNDETKKTFLSDLKRLQCKGLYVIEYGGTNYGTLSHNGQIIRKCGDFHKEIDELDESCVCVFVGRDNIRFFNLSLSTKAAKWFIYESFLNNFQEKNPLKANYIRRRYYYIEKCKDAQTLGLIVATLNANGCLDMVKRIQGMAKSRGIKTQIISVGRINPAKLANFLEIDCFVLIGCPFNNNFDSKEFYRPIVSVFEAEMALNPSWHSHYPEVYVTDFKELLPEGRSFVEFEVTDLNKTNDVSLIDGHLRVCGHVSNVNNEPDISALKEQNYDVTKAPRMEIMSSNIGLRFEDRTWLGLEPALGRTEPAVIEKGLNGIPIRYTHE
;
A
#
# COMPACT_ATOMS: atom_id res chain seq x y z
N MET A 1 39.17 -4.50 7.12
CA MET A 1 38.75 -5.09 8.41
C MET A 1 38.29 -3.96 9.30
N ASN A 2 37.15 -4.16 9.99
CA ASN A 2 36.40 -3.24 10.87
C ASN A 2 35.54 -2.17 10.17
N SER A 3 34.35 -2.57 9.72
CA SER A 3 33.24 -1.68 9.31
C SER A 3 31.92 -2.03 10.04
N THR A 4 32.01 -2.62 11.22
CA THR A 4 30.86 -3.15 11.96
C THR A 4 30.76 -2.49 13.33
N ALA A 5 30.21 -1.28 13.41
CA ALA A 5 29.75 -0.71 14.68
C ALA A 5 28.90 0.58 14.59
N SER A 6 28.76 1.27 13.45
CA SER A 6 28.04 2.57 13.42
C SER A 6 26.57 2.51 13.01
N ALA A 7 25.96 1.32 12.89
CA ALA A 7 24.61 1.16 12.34
C ALA A 7 23.46 1.43 13.34
N PHE A 8 23.76 1.64 14.63
CA PHE A 8 22.74 1.71 15.69
C PHE A 8 22.59 3.09 16.35
N SER A 9 23.36 4.09 15.92
CA SER A 9 23.22 5.48 16.33
C SER A 9 23.35 6.34 15.10
N SER A 10 22.24 6.88 14.61
CA SER A 10 22.27 8.05 13.76
C SER A 10 22.65 9.23 14.66
N PRO A 11 23.75 9.96 14.39
CA PRO A 11 24.06 11.21 15.07
C PRO A 11 22.83 12.14 15.00
N GLU A 12 22.52 12.89 16.05
CA GLU A 12 21.37 13.81 16.06
C GLU A 12 21.37 14.74 14.83
N GLY A 13 22.55 15.18 14.38
CA GLY A 13 22.72 15.95 13.15
C GLY A 13 22.22 15.25 11.88
N VAL A 14 22.38 13.93 11.75
CA VAL A 14 21.88 13.17 10.59
C VAL A 14 20.36 13.04 10.61
N SER A 15 19.73 13.05 11.79
CA SER A 15 18.27 13.06 11.90
C SER A 15 17.67 14.44 11.59
N LEU A 16 18.41 15.50 11.91
CA LEU A 16 18.05 16.89 11.58
C LEU A 16 18.28 17.23 10.10
N GLU A 17 19.29 16.62 9.47
CA GLU A 17 19.61 16.79 8.05
C GLU A 17 18.90 15.79 7.13
N LYS A 18 18.09 14.88 7.69
CA LYS A 18 17.35 13.90 6.89
C LYS A 18 16.30 14.62 6.05
N GLN A 19 16.64 14.87 4.80
CA GLN A 19 15.68 15.28 3.79
C GLN A 19 14.72 14.11 3.58
N VAL A 20 13.42 14.38 3.72
CA VAL A 20 12.40 13.46 3.24
C VAL A 20 12.64 13.28 1.75
N GLU A 21 12.68 12.03 1.27
CA GLU A 21 12.68 11.76 -0.17
C GLU A 21 11.31 12.19 -0.72
N ILE A 22 11.19 13.48 -1.02
CA ILE A 22 10.06 14.04 -1.75
C ILE A 22 10.28 13.65 -3.20
N ASP A 23 9.32 12.96 -3.80
CA ASP A 23 9.33 12.73 -5.25
C ASP A 23 9.24 14.09 -5.95
N GLU A 24 10.39 14.64 -6.35
CA GLU A 24 10.54 15.99 -6.94
C GLU A 24 9.76 16.19 -8.25
N THR A 25 9.17 15.13 -8.79
CA THR A 25 8.41 15.19 -10.04
C THR A 25 6.94 15.60 -9.80
N ILE A 26 6.79 16.86 -9.40
CA ILE A 26 5.57 17.66 -9.25
C ILE A 26 4.60 17.13 -8.17
N PRO A 27 4.73 17.64 -6.92
CA PRO A 27 3.62 17.66 -5.97
C PRO A 27 2.44 18.41 -6.58
N ALA A 28 1.21 17.98 -6.28
CA ALA A 28 0.03 18.77 -6.60
C ALA A 28 0.20 20.19 -6.05
N SER A 29 -0.11 21.23 -6.84
CA SER A 29 0.06 22.60 -6.37
C SER A 29 -0.89 22.91 -5.23
N TYR A 30 -0.61 23.97 -4.47
CA TYR A 30 -1.50 24.43 -3.40
C TYR A 30 -2.94 24.62 -3.89
N GLU A 31 -3.13 25.20 -5.09
CA GLU A 31 -4.45 25.43 -5.69
C GLU A 31 -5.14 24.13 -6.11
N GLN A 32 -4.38 23.11 -6.52
CA GLN A 32 -4.91 21.80 -6.86
C GLN A 32 -5.30 21.01 -5.60
N ILE A 33 -4.65 21.26 -4.46
CA ILE A 33 -4.97 20.61 -3.18
C ILE A 33 -6.11 21.35 -2.45
N TRP A 34 -6.12 22.68 -2.52
CA TRP A 34 -6.96 23.58 -1.72
C TRP A 34 -7.67 24.64 -2.58
N SER A 35 -8.43 24.16 -3.56
CA SER A 35 -9.29 25.00 -4.40
C SER A 35 -10.47 25.60 -3.62
N GLU A 36 -11.13 26.61 -4.19
CA GLU A 36 -12.35 27.21 -3.62
C GLU A 36 -13.44 26.15 -3.39
N GLU A 37 -13.67 25.29 -4.38
CA GLU A 37 -14.64 24.19 -4.28
C GLU A 37 -14.30 23.21 -3.14
N GLN A 38 -13.03 22.82 -3.03
CA GLN A 38 -12.58 21.89 -1.99
C GLN A 38 -12.74 22.51 -0.60
N ARG A 39 -12.43 23.80 -0.45
CA ARG A 39 -12.61 24.58 0.79
C ARG A 39 -14.08 24.61 1.20
N GLU A 40 -14.98 24.94 0.28
CA GLU A 40 -16.42 24.95 0.55
C GLU A 40 -16.94 23.57 0.95
N LYS A 41 -16.50 22.51 0.26
CA LYS A 41 -16.85 21.12 0.59
C LYS A 41 -16.42 20.77 2.03
N CYS A 42 -15.21 21.17 2.44
CA CYS A 42 -14.70 20.93 3.79
C CYS A 42 -15.52 21.68 4.85
N ILE A 43 -15.79 22.98 4.65
CA ILE A 43 -16.57 23.80 5.58
C ILE A 43 -17.99 23.26 5.73
N ARG A 44 -18.63 22.93 4.60
CA ARG A 44 -19.97 22.33 4.58
C ARG A 44 -20.00 21.01 5.36
N TRP A 45 -19.00 20.15 5.16
CA TRP A 45 -18.91 18.88 5.89
C TRP A 45 -18.72 19.06 7.40
N ILE A 46 -17.86 20.00 7.81
CA ILE A 46 -17.66 20.36 9.24
C ILE A 46 -18.98 20.84 9.85
N ARG A 47 -19.70 21.73 9.15
CA ARG A 47 -20.99 22.27 9.58
C ARG A 47 -22.05 21.19 9.70
N SER A 48 -22.24 20.37 8.66
CA SER A 48 -23.25 19.31 8.63
C SER A 48 -23.07 18.26 9.73
N ASN A 49 -21.82 18.01 10.16
CA ASN A 49 -21.54 17.07 11.25
C ASN A 49 -21.37 17.75 12.62
N SER A 50 -21.54 19.08 12.70
CA SER A 50 -21.38 19.85 13.95
C SER A 50 -20.04 19.61 14.67
N LEU A 51 -18.96 19.45 13.90
CA LEU A 51 -17.63 19.11 14.43
C LEU A 51 -17.01 20.31 15.17
N ARG A 52 -16.35 20.05 16.31
CA ARG A 52 -15.66 21.09 17.09
C ARG A 52 -14.15 20.91 17.11
N ARG A 53 -13.65 19.69 16.99
CA ARG A 53 -12.22 19.36 17.00
C ARG A 53 -11.90 18.59 15.72
N VAL A 54 -11.33 19.28 14.74
CA VAL A 54 -11.07 18.72 13.41
C VAL A 54 -9.57 18.52 13.23
N CYS A 55 -9.18 17.30 12.88
CA CYS A 55 -7.80 16.98 12.55
C CYS A 55 -7.58 17.09 11.04
N LEU A 56 -6.43 17.62 10.63
CA LEU A 56 -5.96 17.65 9.26
C LEU A 56 -4.82 16.65 9.13
N GLN A 57 -4.99 15.67 8.26
CA GLN A 57 -3.98 14.66 7.97
C GLN A 57 -3.45 14.87 6.55
N PHE A 58 -2.13 14.99 6.42
CA PHE A 58 -1.47 15.20 5.13
C PHE A 58 -0.50 14.05 4.82
N PRO A 59 -0.33 13.67 3.54
CA PRO A 59 0.82 12.88 3.11
C PRO A 59 2.10 13.73 3.25
N ASP A 60 3.25 13.06 3.33
CA ASP A 60 4.57 13.71 3.47
C ASP A 60 4.78 14.84 2.44
N ASP A 61 4.38 14.61 1.19
CA ASP A 61 4.54 15.57 0.08
C ASP A 61 3.66 16.82 0.22
N TYR A 62 2.59 16.78 1.02
CA TYR A 62 1.68 17.92 1.24
C TYR A 62 1.97 18.66 2.55
N LEU A 63 2.91 18.18 3.38
CA LEU A 63 3.21 18.77 4.68
C LEU A 63 3.67 20.24 4.56
N CYS A 64 4.32 20.61 3.46
CA CYS A 64 4.72 21.99 3.17
C CYS A 64 3.53 22.96 3.05
N HIS A 65 2.34 22.46 2.70
CA HIS A 65 1.10 23.25 2.58
C HIS A 65 0.22 23.19 3.84
N SER A 66 0.58 22.37 4.83
CA SER A 66 -0.27 22.09 5.99
C SER A 66 -0.64 23.34 6.81
N GLU A 67 0.32 24.23 7.05
CA GLU A 67 0.10 25.47 7.81
C GLU A 67 -0.82 26.43 7.05
N ALA A 68 -0.55 26.65 5.76
CA ALA A 68 -1.34 27.55 4.93
C ALA A 68 -2.81 27.10 4.81
N ILE A 69 -3.02 25.78 4.61
CA ILE A 69 -4.37 25.19 4.57
C ILE A 69 -5.07 25.32 5.93
N ALA A 70 -4.37 25.02 7.02
CA ALA A 70 -4.93 25.11 8.37
C ALA A 70 -5.32 26.54 8.75
N THR A 71 -4.49 27.52 8.41
CA THR A 71 -4.75 28.95 8.65
C THR A 71 -5.91 29.43 7.79
N SER A 72 -5.92 29.11 6.49
CA SER A 72 -7.04 29.43 5.61
C SER A 72 -8.37 28.84 6.11
N LEU A 73 -8.39 27.58 6.52
CA LEU A 73 -9.61 26.94 7.03
C LEU A 73 -10.07 27.59 8.35
N ARG A 74 -9.14 27.92 9.24
CA ARG A 74 -9.43 28.59 10.51
C ARG A 74 -10.05 29.97 10.30
N ASP A 75 -9.51 30.75 9.37
CA ASP A 75 -10.00 32.10 9.07
C ASP A 75 -11.43 32.05 8.51
N GLU A 76 -11.72 31.11 7.60
CA GLU A 76 -13.06 30.90 7.05
C GLU A 76 -14.06 30.47 8.13
N LEU A 77 -13.70 29.48 8.96
CA LEU A 77 -14.57 29.00 10.04
C LEU A 77 -14.82 30.05 11.12
N THR A 78 -13.87 30.96 11.37
CA THR A 78 -14.04 32.05 12.35
C THR A 78 -15.00 33.13 11.84
N ASN A 79 -15.04 33.35 10.52
CA ASN A 79 -15.92 34.32 9.87
C ASN A 79 -17.31 33.74 9.56
N ASP A 80 -17.48 32.43 9.67
CA ASP A 80 -18.71 31.73 9.38
C ASP A 80 -19.76 31.92 10.50
N LYS A 81 -20.82 32.68 10.18
CA LYS A 81 -21.91 33.01 11.11
C LYS A 81 -22.88 31.85 11.34
N GLU A 82 -22.79 30.77 10.58
CA GLU A 82 -23.66 29.60 10.71
C GLU A 82 -23.11 28.56 11.70
N LEU A 83 -21.89 28.74 12.20
CA LEU A 83 -21.30 27.88 13.22
C LEU A 83 -21.67 28.36 14.63
N ASP A 84 -22.38 27.51 15.37
CA ASP A 84 -22.79 27.80 16.75
C ASP A 84 -21.61 27.79 17.75
N ASN A 85 -20.47 27.20 17.38
CA ASN A 85 -19.34 26.99 18.28
C ASN A 85 -18.00 27.17 17.56
N GLU A 86 -16.98 27.56 18.32
CA GLU A 86 -15.59 27.64 17.86
C GLU A 86 -15.07 26.25 17.46
N VAL A 87 -14.52 26.15 16.25
CA VAL A 87 -13.90 24.93 15.72
C VAL A 87 -12.38 25.01 15.89
N LYS A 88 -11.80 24.02 16.57
CA LYS A 88 -10.36 23.88 16.75
C LYS A 88 -9.78 22.96 15.69
N ILE A 89 -8.76 23.46 15.00
CA ILE A 89 -8.04 22.74 13.94
C ILE A 89 -6.70 22.22 14.48
N PHE A 90 -6.43 20.94 14.27
CA PHE A 90 -5.18 20.27 14.65
C PHE A 90 -4.53 19.67 13.41
N ILE A 91 -3.21 19.84 13.25
CA ILE A 91 -2.46 19.17 12.18
C ILE A 91 -1.86 17.90 12.76
N LEU A 92 -2.13 16.74 12.14
CA LEU A 92 -1.48 15.49 12.51
C LEU A 92 -0.07 15.46 11.90
N ALA A 93 0.94 15.42 12.78
CA ALA A 93 2.35 15.52 12.39
C ALA A 93 2.98 14.19 11.95
N ASP A 94 2.31 13.07 12.18
CA ASP A 94 2.81 11.74 11.83
C ASP A 94 1.68 10.88 11.24
N THR A 95 2.06 9.83 10.52
CA THR A 95 1.15 8.78 10.05
C THR A 95 1.58 7.44 10.63
N SER A 96 0.70 6.82 11.42
CA SER A 96 0.99 5.60 12.17
C SER A 96 1.42 4.43 11.27
N TYR A 97 0.83 4.32 10.07
CA TYR A 97 1.03 3.17 9.17
C TYR A 97 1.53 3.57 7.79
N GLY A 98 0.97 4.64 7.22
CA GLY A 98 1.38 5.21 5.94
C GLY A 98 0.43 6.35 5.52
N SER A 99 0.83 7.12 4.52
CA SER A 99 0.12 8.32 4.06
C SER A 99 -1.29 8.05 3.51
N CYS A 100 -1.58 6.82 3.09
CA CYS A 100 -2.89 6.43 2.57
C CYS A 100 -3.90 5.98 3.65
N CYS A 101 -3.45 5.78 4.89
CA CYS A 101 -4.28 5.26 5.98
C CYS A 101 -4.70 6.39 6.91
N VAL A 102 -5.98 6.42 7.31
CA VAL A 102 -6.47 7.35 8.34
C VAL A 102 -5.78 7.07 9.67
N ASP A 103 -5.24 8.11 10.32
CA ASP A 103 -4.62 7.99 11.65
C ASP A 103 -5.60 8.35 12.77
N GLU A 104 -6.40 7.36 13.14
CA GLU A 104 -7.40 7.48 14.20
C GLU A 104 -6.76 7.53 15.60
N ILE A 105 -5.57 6.95 15.76
CA ILE A 105 -4.87 6.90 17.05
C ILE A 105 -4.35 8.29 17.39
N ALA A 106 -3.71 8.96 16.44
CA ALA A 106 -3.25 10.32 16.61
C ALA A 106 -4.42 11.29 16.82
N ALA A 107 -5.51 11.11 16.09
CA ALA A 107 -6.73 11.90 16.27
C ALA A 107 -7.39 11.70 17.65
N ALA A 108 -7.35 10.48 18.18
CA ALA A 108 -7.89 10.17 19.51
C ALA A 108 -7.13 10.87 20.64
N HIS A 109 -5.81 11.13 20.51
CA HIS A 109 -5.05 11.88 21.52
C HIS A 109 -5.54 13.32 21.72
N VAL A 110 -6.23 13.88 20.73
CA VAL A 110 -6.83 15.20 20.79
C VAL A 110 -8.35 15.13 20.79
N ASP A 111 -8.96 14.01 21.18
CA ASP A 111 -10.41 13.80 21.20
C ASP A 111 -11.09 14.39 19.96
N ALA A 112 -10.55 14.09 18.77
CA ALA A 112 -11.06 14.67 17.53
C ALA A 112 -12.48 14.20 17.25
N ASP A 113 -13.30 15.11 16.73
CA ASP A 113 -14.66 14.80 16.26
C ASP A 113 -14.66 14.34 14.80
N GLY A 114 -13.62 14.65 14.03
CA GLY A 114 -13.46 14.20 12.65
C GLY A 114 -12.10 14.51 12.04
N ILE A 115 -11.81 13.89 10.89
CA ILE A 115 -10.54 14.04 10.17
C ILE A 115 -10.81 14.51 8.73
N LEU A 116 -10.15 15.59 8.31
CA LEU A 116 -9.93 15.92 6.91
C LEU A 116 -8.63 15.23 6.45
N HIS A 117 -8.76 14.18 5.65
CA HIS A 117 -7.63 13.42 5.13
C HIS A 117 -7.29 13.89 3.73
N PHE A 118 -6.15 14.55 3.56
CA PHE A 118 -5.65 15.02 2.28
C PHE A 118 -4.88 13.95 1.52
N GLY A 119 -4.88 14.06 0.20
CA GLY A 119 -4.13 13.17 -0.68
C GLY A 119 -4.83 11.85 -0.92
N TYR A 120 -4.06 10.86 -1.36
CA TYR A 120 -4.58 9.54 -1.70
C TYR A 120 -4.96 8.77 -0.44
N ALA A 121 -6.04 8.01 -0.51
CA ALA A 121 -6.50 7.20 0.62
C ALA A 121 -6.82 5.76 0.17
N CYS A 122 -6.46 4.80 1.01
CA CYS A 122 -6.78 3.39 0.80
C CYS A 122 -8.22 3.02 1.21
N ARG A 123 -8.95 3.96 1.83
CA ARG A 123 -10.32 3.84 2.40
C ARG A 123 -10.61 2.45 2.99
N SER A 124 -9.61 1.85 3.62
CA SER A 124 -9.77 0.58 4.28
C SER A 124 -10.77 0.78 5.40
N ASN A 125 -11.85 -0.01 5.40
CA ASN A 125 -12.88 0.08 6.45
C ASN A 125 -12.22 -0.08 7.82
N SER A 126 -12.15 1.02 8.56
CA SER A 126 -11.77 1.01 9.96
C SER A 126 -13.01 0.74 10.81
N SER A 127 -12.82 0.10 11.95
CA SER A 127 -13.88 -0.17 12.93
C SER A 127 -14.28 1.06 13.75
N SER A 128 -13.72 2.23 13.46
CA SER A 128 -13.96 3.46 14.20
C SER A 128 -15.18 4.20 13.69
N SER A 129 -15.88 4.86 14.61
CA SER A 129 -17.01 5.74 14.30
C SER A 129 -16.58 7.17 13.95
N LEU A 130 -15.28 7.45 13.90
CA LEU A 130 -14.76 8.80 13.64
C LEU A 130 -15.05 9.20 12.17
N PRO A 131 -15.83 10.25 11.90
CA PRO A 131 -16.14 10.66 10.54
C PRO A 131 -14.87 11.21 9.86
N VAL A 132 -14.64 10.74 8.63
CA VAL A 132 -13.49 11.13 7.80
C VAL A 132 -14.01 11.73 6.49
N PHE A 133 -13.48 12.90 6.14
CA PHE A 133 -13.67 13.51 4.82
C PHE A 133 -12.37 13.42 4.03
N TYR A 134 -12.45 12.85 2.82
CA TYR A 134 -11.29 12.69 1.97
C TYR A 134 -11.15 13.89 1.01
N CYS A 135 -10.00 14.54 1.07
CA CYS A 135 -9.63 15.68 0.23
C CYS A 135 -8.64 15.24 -0.86
N PHE A 136 -9.18 14.82 -2.00
CA PHE A 136 -8.40 14.43 -3.17
C PHE A 136 -7.94 15.66 -3.98
N PRO A 137 -6.74 15.62 -4.58
CA PRO A 137 -6.27 16.73 -5.40
C PRO A 137 -7.09 16.86 -6.69
N GLN A 138 -7.25 18.09 -7.18
CA GLN A 138 -7.86 18.42 -8.47
C GLN A 138 -6.75 18.68 -9.51
N LEU A 139 -6.23 17.61 -10.11
CA LEU A 139 -5.12 17.70 -11.07
C LEU A 139 -5.58 18.21 -12.44
N SER A 140 -4.86 19.18 -13.01
CA SER A 140 -5.22 19.74 -14.31
C SER A 140 -5.04 18.72 -15.44
N ILE A 141 -6.03 18.67 -16.35
CA ILE A 141 -5.94 17.93 -17.61
C ILE A 141 -6.43 18.77 -18.80
N ASP A 142 -5.60 18.86 -19.83
CA ASP A 142 -5.98 19.48 -21.10
C ASP A 142 -6.77 18.46 -21.93
N CYS A 143 -8.10 18.54 -21.85
CA CYS A 143 -9.00 17.59 -22.49
C CYS A 143 -8.87 17.57 -24.01
N LEU A 144 -8.54 18.71 -24.64
CA LEU A 144 -8.37 18.80 -26.10
C LEU A 144 -7.08 18.10 -26.53
N LYS A 145 -5.97 18.35 -25.83
CA LYS A 145 -4.73 17.62 -26.11
C LYS A 145 -4.88 16.14 -25.84
N PHE A 146 -5.52 15.76 -24.73
CA PHE A 146 -5.77 14.35 -24.45
C PHE A 146 -6.55 13.68 -25.58
N SER A 147 -7.61 14.32 -26.09
CA SER A 147 -8.40 13.76 -27.20
C SER A 147 -7.61 13.70 -28.51
N GLU A 148 -6.84 14.74 -28.85
CA GLU A 148 -5.95 14.74 -30.01
C GLU A 148 -4.90 13.64 -29.94
N HIS A 149 -4.25 13.48 -28.78
CA HIS A 149 -3.27 12.42 -28.58
C HIS A 149 -3.92 11.05 -28.67
N LEU A 150 -5.08 10.84 -28.03
CA LEU A 150 -5.80 9.57 -28.10
C LEU A 150 -6.18 9.21 -29.55
N LEU A 151 -6.53 10.21 -30.38
CA LEU A 151 -6.76 10.03 -31.82
C LEU A 151 -5.47 9.75 -32.61
N ASN A 152 -4.33 10.31 -32.23
CA ASN A 152 -3.04 9.99 -32.86
C ASN A 152 -2.63 8.53 -32.64
N PHE A 153 -3.00 7.96 -31.49
CA PHE A 153 -2.80 6.55 -31.15
C PHE A 153 -3.95 5.63 -31.62
N LYS A 154 -4.87 6.13 -32.46
CA LYS A 154 -6.06 5.37 -32.91
C LYS A 154 -5.73 3.99 -33.50
N GLN A 155 -4.57 3.83 -34.16
CA GLN A 155 -4.16 2.53 -34.73
C GLN A 155 -3.97 1.45 -33.66
N ASP A 156 -3.58 1.81 -32.43
CA ASP A 156 -3.46 0.88 -31.31
C ASP A 156 -4.80 0.53 -30.65
N PHE A 157 -5.87 1.25 -31.02
CA PHE A 157 -7.21 1.15 -30.42
C PHE A 157 -8.30 0.73 -31.41
N GLU A 158 -7.98 0.66 -32.71
CA GLU A 158 -8.96 0.42 -33.78
C GLU A 158 -9.43 -1.04 -33.74
N GLY A 159 -10.76 -1.23 -33.67
CA GLY A 159 -11.36 -2.56 -33.54
C GLY A 159 -11.24 -3.21 -32.15
N GLU A 160 -10.52 -2.59 -31.21
CA GLU A 160 -10.34 -3.09 -29.85
C GLU A 160 -11.36 -2.48 -28.86
N THR A 161 -11.51 -3.13 -27.71
CA THR A 161 -12.23 -2.55 -26.58
C THR A 161 -11.26 -1.74 -25.71
N VAL A 162 -11.50 -0.44 -25.56
CA VAL A 162 -10.62 0.48 -24.83
C VAL A 162 -11.23 0.82 -23.46
N ILE A 163 -10.42 0.74 -22.41
CA ILE A 163 -10.81 1.10 -21.05
C ILE A 163 -9.86 2.19 -20.52
N ILE A 164 -10.41 3.36 -20.21
CA ILE A 164 -9.70 4.50 -19.64
C ILE A 164 -9.97 4.55 -18.14
N TYR A 165 -8.93 4.35 -17.35
CA TYR A 165 -8.92 4.51 -15.91
C TYR A 165 -8.42 5.91 -15.54
N LEU A 166 -9.26 6.70 -14.86
CA LEU A 166 -8.87 7.98 -14.30
C LEU A 166 -8.32 7.77 -12.90
N ASP A 167 -7.09 8.24 -12.69
CA ASP A 167 -6.57 8.36 -11.35
C ASP A 167 -7.42 9.33 -10.51
N ILE A 168 -7.39 9.16 -9.19
CA ILE A 168 -8.22 9.90 -8.23
C ILE A 168 -8.04 11.41 -8.30
N GLY A 169 -6.84 11.87 -8.70
CA GLY A 169 -6.60 13.29 -8.95
C GLY A 169 -7.41 13.88 -10.11
N TYR A 170 -7.93 13.05 -11.01
CA TYR A 170 -8.69 13.44 -12.21
C TYR A 170 -10.18 13.12 -12.12
N HIS A 171 -10.70 12.60 -11.00
CA HIS A 171 -12.13 12.29 -10.86
C HIS A 171 -13.02 13.52 -11.04
N HIS A 172 -12.55 14.68 -10.56
CA HIS A 172 -13.26 15.97 -10.71
C HIS A 172 -13.60 16.33 -12.19
N VAL A 173 -12.88 15.78 -13.17
CA VAL A 173 -13.16 15.96 -14.60
C VAL A 173 -14.56 15.46 -14.95
N LEU A 174 -14.99 14.37 -14.30
CA LEU A 174 -16.32 13.80 -14.47
C LEU A 174 -17.34 14.36 -13.46
N GLU A 175 -16.93 14.80 -12.26
CA GLU A 175 -17.83 15.28 -11.20
C GLU A 175 -18.58 16.59 -11.48
N ALA A 176 -18.24 17.38 -12.50
CA ALA A 176 -18.96 18.66 -12.74
C ALA A 176 -20.42 18.52 -13.20
N GLU A 177 -21.02 17.35 -12.98
CA GLU A 177 -22.47 17.12 -12.99
C GLU A 177 -22.89 16.58 -11.61
N SER A 178 -23.59 17.43 -10.85
CA SER A 178 -24.50 17.09 -9.73
C SER A 178 -23.92 16.62 -8.39
N ALA A 179 -23.87 17.57 -7.45
CA ALA A 179 -24.31 17.33 -6.09
C ALA A 179 -25.81 16.95 -6.09
N VAL A 180 -26.12 15.66 -6.25
CA VAL A 180 -27.43 15.11 -5.90
C VAL A 180 -27.19 13.78 -5.19
N VAL A 181 -27.72 13.75 -3.97
CA VAL A 181 -27.73 12.64 -3.01
C VAL A 181 -28.17 11.33 -3.66
N LEU A 182 -27.44 10.26 -3.36
CA LEU A 182 -27.82 8.87 -3.59
C LEU A 182 -29.12 8.58 -2.81
N GLU A 183 -30.25 8.50 -3.49
CA GLU A 183 -31.35 7.63 -3.05
C GLU A 183 -31.46 6.47 -4.05
N GLU A 184 -31.32 5.26 -3.51
CA GLU A 184 -31.65 4.01 -4.18
C GLU A 184 -33.10 4.06 -4.67
N LYS A 185 -33.31 4.00 -5.98
CA LYS A 185 -34.38 3.18 -6.58
C LYS A 185 -34.29 3.12 -8.10
N GLU A 186 -34.44 1.88 -8.54
CA GLU A 186 -34.78 1.30 -9.84
C GLU A 186 -35.12 2.22 -11.01
N GLU A 187 -34.60 1.78 -12.17
CA GLU A 187 -35.17 1.87 -13.52
C GLU A 187 -36.26 2.92 -13.72
N SER A 188 -35.94 3.99 -14.47
CA SER A 188 -36.64 4.27 -15.74
C SER A 188 -36.20 5.59 -16.38
N LEU A 189 -35.99 5.49 -17.69
CA LEU A 189 -36.23 6.54 -18.69
C LEU A 189 -35.32 7.77 -18.69
N LEU A 190 -34.50 7.80 -19.74
CA LEU A 190 -34.00 8.99 -20.41
C LEU A 190 -34.94 10.21 -20.26
N LYS A 191 -34.47 11.21 -19.52
CA LYS A 191 -34.68 12.62 -19.85
C LYS A 191 -33.37 13.38 -19.67
N MET A 192 -32.53 13.31 -20.70
CA MET A 192 -31.49 14.31 -20.94
C MET A 192 -32.18 15.66 -21.18
N THR A 193 -32.25 16.54 -20.18
CA THR A 193 -32.49 17.97 -20.40
C THR A 193 -32.00 18.80 -19.21
N LYS A 194 -30.81 19.38 -19.34
CA LYS A 194 -30.56 20.82 -19.47
C LYS A 194 -29.06 21.04 -19.27
N PHE A 195 -28.39 21.28 -20.38
CA PHE A 195 -26.99 21.72 -20.43
C PHE A 195 -26.95 23.21 -20.20
N ASP A 196 -26.22 23.65 -19.18
CA ASP A 196 -25.64 24.99 -19.17
C ASP A 196 -24.14 24.87 -18.94
N ASN A 197 -23.40 25.40 -19.92
CA ASN A 197 -21.95 25.67 -19.99
C ASN A 197 -20.94 24.54 -19.73
N ASP A 198 -20.62 23.74 -20.76
CA ASP A 198 -19.24 23.25 -20.94
C ASP A 198 -19.00 22.74 -22.38
N GLU A 199 -18.62 23.64 -23.30
CA GLU A 199 -18.32 23.31 -24.71
C GLU A 199 -17.17 22.28 -24.82
N THR A 200 -16.24 22.33 -23.86
CA THR A 200 -15.05 21.48 -23.75
C THR A 200 -15.40 20.01 -23.49
N LYS A 201 -16.36 19.75 -22.59
CA LYS A 201 -16.78 18.37 -22.26
C LYS A 201 -17.59 17.72 -23.38
N LYS A 202 -18.45 18.51 -24.05
CA LYS A 202 -19.16 18.03 -25.25
C LYS A 202 -18.17 17.66 -26.36
N THR A 203 -17.13 18.47 -26.53
CA THR A 203 -16.06 18.22 -27.49
C THR A 203 -15.29 16.95 -27.13
N PHE A 204 -14.87 16.80 -25.87
CA PHE A 204 -14.19 15.60 -25.36
C PHE A 204 -15.00 14.31 -25.60
N LEU A 205 -16.26 14.26 -25.18
CA LEU A 205 -17.13 13.10 -25.41
C LEU A 205 -17.39 12.85 -26.90
N SER A 206 -17.43 13.90 -27.72
CA SER A 206 -17.58 13.77 -29.18
C SER A 206 -16.31 13.25 -29.86
N ASP A 207 -15.13 13.63 -29.39
CA ASP A 207 -13.84 13.16 -29.90
C ASP A 207 -13.60 11.71 -29.52
N LEU A 208 -14.00 11.30 -28.31
CA LEU A 208 -13.98 9.91 -27.89
C LEU A 208 -14.83 9.00 -28.82
N LYS A 209 -15.96 9.50 -29.33
CA LYS A 209 -16.76 8.77 -30.34
C LYS A 209 -16.09 8.64 -31.71
N ARG A 210 -15.04 9.42 -32.00
CA ARG A 210 -14.25 9.31 -33.25
C ARG A 210 -13.22 8.18 -33.19
N LEU A 211 -12.93 7.64 -32.01
CA LEU A 211 -12.15 6.43 -31.85
C LEU A 211 -13.00 5.28 -32.41
N GLN A 212 -12.60 4.73 -33.56
CA GLN A 212 -13.26 3.59 -34.21
C GLN A 212 -12.98 2.28 -33.45
N CYS A 213 -13.21 2.31 -32.14
CA CYS A 213 -13.06 1.19 -31.23
C CYS A 213 -14.36 0.37 -31.17
N LYS A 214 -14.24 -0.90 -30.76
CA LYS A 214 -15.38 -1.81 -30.57
C LYS A 214 -16.24 -1.41 -29.35
N GLY A 215 -15.62 -0.82 -28.35
CA GLY A 215 -16.25 -0.24 -27.17
C GLY A 215 -15.26 0.62 -26.41
N LEU A 216 -15.73 1.69 -25.78
CA LEU A 216 -14.91 2.61 -24.99
C LEU A 216 -15.51 2.75 -23.60
N TYR A 217 -14.73 2.56 -22.54
CA TYR A 217 -15.20 2.69 -21.16
C TYR A 217 -14.32 3.70 -20.41
N VAL A 218 -14.93 4.59 -19.64
CA VAL A 218 -14.20 5.50 -18.73
C VAL A 218 -14.58 5.16 -17.30
N ILE A 219 -13.58 4.91 -16.46
CA ILE A 219 -13.73 4.40 -15.09
C ILE A 219 -12.92 5.29 -14.13
N GLU A 220 -13.56 5.78 -13.08
CA GLU A 220 -12.90 6.44 -11.95
C GLU A 220 -12.27 5.40 -11.02
N TYR A 221 -10.93 5.40 -10.93
CA TYR A 221 -10.20 4.50 -10.06
C TYR A 221 -9.88 5.15 -8.71
N GLY A 222 -10.60 4.76 -7.66
CA GLY A 222 -10.42 5.28 -6.29
C GLY A 222 -9.37 4.54 -5.46
N GLY A 223 -8.77 3.47 -6.00
CA GLY A 223 -7.70 2.75 -5.30
C GLY A 223 -8.15 2.06 -4.02
N THR A 224 -9.38 1.56 -3.88
CA THR A 224 -9.77 0.79 -2.68
C THR A 224 -10.55 -0.44 -3.11
N ASN A 225 -9.89 -1.59 -3.03
CA ASN A 225 -10.33 -2.92 -3.44
C ASN A 225 -10.74 -3.01 -4.92
N TYR A 226 -9.98 -3.83 -5.63
CA TYR A 226 -10.19 -4.35 -6.98
C TYR A 226 -11.51 -4.01 -7.64
N GLY A 227 -11.39 -3.44 -8.83
CA GLY A 227 -12.38 -3.64 -9.86
C GLY A 227 -12.45 -5.12 -10.24
N THR A 228 -13.15 -5.92 -9.44
CA THR A 228 -14.19 -6.75 -10.04
C THR A 228 -15.41 -5.87 -10.22
N LEU A 229 -15.89 -5.85 -11.45
CA LEU A 229 -17.10 -5.17 -11.88
C LEU A 229 -18.39 -5.64 -11.20
N SER A 230 -18.31 -6.52 -10.22
CA SER A 230 -19.37 -6.73 -9.25
C SER A 230 -18.80 -7.14 -7.88
N HIS A 231 -19.43 -6.53 -6.86
CA HIS A 231 -19.56 -6.94 -5.47
C HIS A 231 -18.54 -6.62 -4.37
N ASN A 232 -17.40 -5.94 -4.58
CA ASN A 232 -16.66 -5.30 -3.46
C ASN A 232 -15.65 -4.18 -3.82
N GLY A 233 -15.68 -3.66 -5.04
CA GLY A 233 -14.99 -2.43 -5.45
C GLY A 233 -15.97 -1.45 -6.10
N GLN A 234 -16.00 -0.18 -5.67
CA GLN A 234 -16.90 0.82 -6.27
C GLN A 234 -16.28 1.40 -7.54
N ILE A 235 -16.85 1.06 -8.69
CA ILE A 235 -16.80 1.95 -9.86
C ILE A 235 -17.70 3.14 -9.53
N ILE A 236 -17.10 4.32 -9.35
CA ILE A 236 -17.83 5.52 -8.91
C ILE A 236 -18.74 6.02 -10.04
N ARG A 237 -18.30 5.94 -11.31
CA ARG A 237 -19.10 6.31 -12.48
C ARG A 237 -18.64 5.59 -13.77
N LYS A 238 -19.60 5.27 -14.66
CA LYS A 238 -19.39 4.84 -16.06
C LYS A 238 -20.07 5.84 -17.00
N CYS A 239 -19.45 6.24 -18.11
CA CYS A 239 -20.04 7.20 -19.07
C CYS A 239 -20.01 6.67 -20.53
N GLY A 240 -21.19 6.39 -21.12
CA GLY A 240 -21.40 5.88 -22.50
C GLY A 240 -22.56 4.88 -22.62
N ASP A 241 -22.91 4.44 -23.84
CA ASP A 241 -24.03 3.54 -24.12
C ASP A 241 -23.71 2.10 -23.65
N PHE A 242 -24.05 1.71 -22.41
CA PHE A 242 -23.61 0.42 -21.86
C PHE A 242 -24.74 -0.39 -21.22
N HIS A 243 -25.25 -1.38 -21.97
CA HIS A 243 -26.20 -2.40 -21.52
C HIS A 243 -25.53 -3.72 -21.10
N LYS A 244 -24.22 -3.75 -20.87
CA LYS A 244 -23.53 -4.95 -20.38
C LYS A 244 -22.72 -4.64 -19.13
N GLU A 245 -23.00 -5.41 -18.08
CA GLU A 245 -22.05 -5.69 -17.02
C GLU A 245 -20.74 -6.10 -17.73
N ILE A 246 -19.63 -5.44 -17.41
CA ILE A 246 -18.31 -5.93 -17.85
C ILE A 246 -18.01 -7.07 -16.88
N ASP A 247 -18.76 -8.16 -17.01
CA ASP A 247 -18.35 -9.42 -16.46
C ASP A 247 -17.15 -9.87 -17.29
N GLU A 248 -16.06 -10.13 -16.58
CA GLU A 248 -14.81 -10.70 -17.09
C GLU A 248 -13.90 -9.75 -17.87
N LEU A 249 -12.71 -9.63 -17.29
CA LEU A 249 -11.48 -9.07 -17.85
C LEU A 249 -11.16 -9.83 -19.14
N ASP A 250 -11.61 -9.32 -20.27
CA ASP A 250 -11.23 -9.85 -21.58
C ASP A 250 -9.76 -9.48 -21.86
N GLU A 251 -8.91 -10.49 -22.08
CA GLU A 251 -7.50 -10.33 -22.45
C GLU A 251 -7.32 -9.50 -23.72
N SER A 252 -8.38 -9.30 -24.50
CA SER A 252 -8.37 -8.44 -25.69
C SER A 252 -8.47 -6.94 -25.40
N CYS A 253 -8.78 -6.50 -24.18
CA CYS A 253 -8.95 -5.06 -23.93
C CYS A 253 -7.63 -4.27 -23.90
N VAL A 254 -7.66 -3.03 -24.38
CA VAL A 254 -6.56 -2.07 -24.28
C VAL A 254 -6.87 -1.10 -23.14
N CYS A 255 -5.99 -1.01 -22.15
CA CYS A 255 -6.20 -0.17 -20.98
C CYS A 255 -5.31 1.08 -21.01
N VAL A 256 -5.91 2.22 -20.71
CA VAL A 256 -5.26 3.52 -20.58
C VAL A 256 -5.42 3.98 -19.14
N PHE A 257 -4.34 4.32 -18.46
CA PHE A 257 -4.35 4.95 -17.15
C PHE A 257 -3.98 6.43 -17.27
N VAL A 258 -4.90 7.32 -16.89
CA VAL A 258 -4.69 8.76 -16.87
C VAL A 258 -4.12 9.13 -15.51
N GLY A 259 -2.81 9.34 -15.45
CA GLY A 259 -2.06 9.56 -14.22
C GLY A 259 -0.58 9.27 -14.39
N ARG A 260 0.16 9.28 -13.28
CA ARG A 260 1.60 8.98 -13.24
C ARG A 260 1.86 7.48 -13.08
N ASP A 261 3.08 7.04 -13.38
CA ASP A 261 3.58 5.73 -12.96
C ASP A 261 3.77 5.69 -11.43
N ASN A 262 2.80 5.11 -10.73
CA ASN A 262 2.73 5.11 -9.27
C ASN A 262 2.15 3.78 -8.75
N ILE A 263 2.07 3.65 -7.42
CA ILE A 263 1.60 2.42 -6.77
C ILE A 263 0.16 2.01 -7.17
N ARG A 264 -0.70 2.98 -7.49
CA ARG A 264 -2.09 2.75 -7.93
C ARG A 264 -2.13 2.16 -9.33
N PHE A 265 -1.37 2.73 -10.28
CA PHE A 265 -1.18 2.14 -11.61
C PHE A 265 -0.56 0.74 -11.49
N PHE A 266 0.48 0.60 -10.67
CA PHE A 266 1.15 -0.67 -10.43
C PHE A 266 0.17 -1.75 -9.94
N ASN A 267 -0.61 -1.46 -8.90
CA ASN A 267 -1.60 -2.39 -8.37
C ASN A 267 -2.69 -2.72 -9.40
N LEU A 268 -3.21 -1.70 -10.09
CA LEU A 268 -4.24 -1.86 -11.11
C LEU A 268 -3.74 -2.75 -12.26
N SER A 269 -2.60 -2.40 -12.86
CA SER A 269 -2.06 -3.07 -14.04
C SER A 269 -1.61 -4.51 -13.79
N LEU A 270 -1.26 -4.85 -12.55
CA LEU A 270 -0.94 -6.22 -12.13
C LEU A 270 -2.16 -7.05 -11.78
N SER A 271 -3.24 -6.39 -11.35
CA SER A 271 -4.49 -7.05 -10.93
C SER A 271 -5.55 -7.19 -12.04
N THR A 272 -5.32 -6.53 -13.17
CA THR A 272 -6.27 -6.42 -14.28
C THR A 272 -5.61 -6.93 -15.56
N LYS A 273 -6.21 -7.93 -16.19
CA LYS A 273 -5.75 -8.42 -17.50
C LYS A 273 -6.06 -7.39 -18.58
N ALA A 274 -5.08 -7.16 -19.45
CA ALA A 274 -5.20 -6.31 -20.63
C ALA A 274 -4.19 -6.77 -21.69
N ALA A 275 -4.54 -6.59 -22.96
CA ALA A 275 -3.63 -6.81 -24.08
C ALA A 275 -2.44 -5.84 -24.01
N LYS A 276 -2.74 -4.56 -23.72
CA LYS A 276 -1.76 -3.48 -23.60
C LYS A 276 -2.18 -2.51 -22.51
N TRP A 277 -1.17 -1.98 -21.81
CA TRP A 277 -1.32 -0.90 -20.85
C TRP A 277 -0.62 0.35 -21.36
N PHE A 278 -1.31 1.47 -21.32
CA PHE A 278 -0.75 2.79 -21.60
C PHE A 278 -0.92 3.71 -20.38
N ILE A 279 0.08 4.52 -20.08
CA ILE A 279 -0.04 5.63 -19.14
C ILE A 279 -0.11 6.93 -19.94
N TYR A 280 -1.08 7.77 -19.63
CA TYR A 280 -1.14 9.16 -20.09
C TYR A 280 -0.83 10.11 -18.93
N GLU A 281 0.31 10.79 -19.02
CA GLU A 281 0.68 11.84 -18.08
C GLU A 281 0.29 13.21 -18.63
N SER A 282 -0.62 13.92 -17.94
CA SER A 282 -1.13 15.20 -18.45
C SER A 282 -0.09 16.30 -18.55
N PHE A 283 0.96 16.28 -17.73
CA PHE A 283 2.03 17.29 -17.80
C PHE A 283 2.93 17.09 -19.02
N LEU A 284 3.20 15.82 -19.38
CA LEU A 284 4.04 15.47 -20.52
C LEU A 284 3.26 15.43 -21.83
N ASN A 285 1.92 15.36 -21.78
CA ASN A 285 1.04 15.13 -22.93
C ASN A 285 1.55 13.97 -23.79
N ASN A 286 1.88 12.85 -23.15
CA ASN A 286 2.47 11.70 -23.82
C ASN A 286 1.84 10.40 -23.32
N PHE A 287 1.64 9.46 -24.25
CA PHE A 287 1.30 8.08 -23.95
C PHE A 287 2.57 7.25 -23.87
N GLN A 288 2.68 6.47 -22.81
CA GLN A 288 3.76 5.50 -22.64
C GLN A 288 3.17 4.10 -22.55
N GLU A 289 3.53 3.23 -23.48
CA GLU A 289 3.22 1.81 -23.34
C GLU A 289 4.04 1.23 -22.17
N LYS A 290 3.35 0.55 -21.26
CA LYS A 290 3.95 -0.09 -20.10
C LYS A 290 3.55 -1.55 -20.10
N ASN A 291 4.51 -2.42 -19.82
CA ASN A 291 4.23 -3.83 -19.57
C ASN A 291 4.62 -4.15 -18.13
N PRO A 292 3.63 -4.30 -17.22
CA PRO A 292 3.91 -4.49 -15.80
C PRO A 292 4.66 -5.81 -15.52
N LEU A 293 4.40 -6.85 -16.33
CA LEU A 293 5.01 -8.18 -16.16
C LEU A 293 6.48 -8.25 -16.61
N LYS A 294 6.88 -7.42 -17.60
CA LYS A 294 8.26 -7.36 -18.10
C LYS A 294 9.17 -6.44 -17.27
N ALA A 295 8.64 -5.72 -16.30
CA ALA A 295 9.41 -4.80 -15.48
C ALA A 295 10.53 -5.52 -14.70
N ASN A 296 11.69 -4.88 -14.57
CA ASN A 296 12.83 -5.42 -13.79
C ASN A 296 12.44 -5.77 -12.34
N TYR A 297 11.47 -5.04 -11.80
CA TYR A 297 10.88 -5.27 -10.48
C TYR A 297 10.33 -6.71 -10.33
N ILE A 298 9.59 -7.23 -11.31
CA ILE A 298 8.97 -8.57 -11.22
C ILE A 298 10.02 -9.67 -11.08
N ARG A 299 11.16 -9.55 -11.78
CA ARG A 299 12.28 -10.49 -11.64
C ARG A 299 12.85 -10.49 -10.21
N ARG A 300 12.95 -9.31 -9.60
CA ARG A 300 13.39 -9.18 -8.21
C ARG A 300 12.39 -9.78 -7.23
N ARG A 301 11.09 -9.68 -7.50
CA ARG A 301 10.05 -10.33 -6.71
C ARG A 301 10.12 -11.85 -6.76
N TYR A 302 10.31 -12.44 -7.95
CA TYR A 302 10.56 -13.89 -8.04
C TYR A 302 11.80 -14.33 -7.26
N TYR A 303 12.87 -13.54 -7.29
CA TYR A 303 14.04 -13.79 -6.45
C TYR A 303 13.72 -13.73 -4.95
N TYR A 304 12.87 -12.80 -4.51
CA TYR A 304 12.43 -12.73 -3.11
C TYR A 304 11.50 -13.87 -2.70
N ILE A 305 10.63 -14.35 -3.60
CA ILE A 305 9.83 -15.56 -3.38
C ILE A 305 10.76 -16.76 -3.14
N GLU A 306 11.78 -16.94 -3.98
CA GLU A 306 12.75 -18.01 -3.79
C GLU A 306 13.56 -17.86 -2.49
N LYS A 307 13.92 -16.63 -2.09
CA LYS A 307 14.52 -16.38 -0.78
C LYS A 307 13.58 -16.68 0.39
N CYS A 308 12.28 -16.48 0.22
CA CYS A 308 11.27 -16.84 1.21
C CYS A 308 11.16 -18.37 1.35
N LYS A 309 11.28 -19.13 0.24
CA LYS A 309 11.33 -20.60 0.29
C LYS A 309 12.56 -21.14 1.04
N ASP A 310 13.69 -20.45 0.94
CA ASP A 310 14.96 -20.80 1.64
C ASP A 310 15.00 -20.35 3.11
N ALA A 311 14.02 -19.56 3.57
CA ALA A 311 14.05 -18.96 4.90
C ALA A 311 13.84 -20.00 6.00
N GLN A 312 14.63 -19.93 7.07
CA GLN A 312 14.43 -20.75 8.27
C GLN A 312 13.54 -20.04 9.29
N THR A 313 13.61 -18.71 9.31
CA THR A 313 12.78 -17.86 10.18
C THR A 313 12.11 -16.74 9.38
N LEU A 314 10.78 -16.64 9.49
CA LEU A 314 9.95 -15.60 8.89
C LEU A 314 9.48 -14.58 9.93
N GLY A 315 9.57 -13.30 9.57
CA GLY A 315 8.98 -12.19 10.32
C GLY A 315 7.66 -11.76 9.72
N LEU A 316 6.55 -12.03 10.39
CA LEU A 316 5.22 -11.62 9.96
C LEU A 316 4.96 -10.20 10.45
N ILE A 317 5.14 -9.22 9.58
CA ILE A 317 4.90 -7.81 9.88
C ILE A 317 3.42 -7.53 9.73
N VAL A 318 2.76 -7.21 10.84
CA VAL A 318 1.37 -6.77 10.85
C VAL A 318 1.37 -5.25 10.87
N ALA A 319 1.16 -4.65 9.70
CA ALA A 319 1.20 -3.20 9.51
C ALA A 319 -0.16 -2.53 9.69
N THR A 320 -1.26 -3.27 9.82
CA THR A 320 -2.58 -2.69 10.06
C THR A 320 -3.38 -3.65 10.93
N LEU A 321 -3.37 -3.42 12.25
CA LEU A 321 -4.11 -4.26 13.20
C LEU A 321 -5.63 -4.15 13.01
N ASN A 322 -6.12 -3.02 12.51
CA ASN A 322 -7.55 -2.75 12.33
C ASN A 322 -8.10 -3.31 11.00
N ALA A 323 -7.27 -3.95 10.16
CA ALA A 323 -7.72 -4.51 8.91
C ALA A 323 -8.39 -5.89 9.14
N ASN A 324 -9.66 -6.00 8.78
CA ASN A 324 -10.41 -7.26 8.83
C ASN A 324 -9.67 -8.37 8.07
N GLY A 325 -9.59 -9.56 8.67
CA GLY A 325 -8.96 -10.75 8.09
C GLY A 325 -7.43 -10.83 8.28
N CYS A 326 -6.78 -9.80 8.82
CA CYS A 326 -5.32 -9.79 9.02
C CYS A 326 -4.86 -10.92 9.95
N LEU A 327 -5.56 -11.13 11.09
CA LEU A 327 -5.23 -12.20 12.03
C LEU A 327 -5.46 -13.60 11.43
N ASP A 328 -6.48 -13.76 10.59
CA ASP A 328 -6.75 -15.03 9.92
C ASP A 328 -5.66 -15.33 8.87
N MET A 329 -5.19 -14.30 8.18
CA MET A 329 -4.04 -14.42 7.30
C MET A 329 -2.75 -14.77 8.06
N VAL A 330 -2.50 -14.15 9.22
CA VAL A 330 -1.38 -14.52 10.10
C VAL A 330 -1.45 -16.01 10.45
N LYS A 331 -2.60 -16.50 10.93
CA LYS A 331 -2.78 -17.92 11.27
C LYS A 331 -2.54 -18.84 10.08
N ARG A 332 -3.02 -18.44 8.89
CA ARG A 332 -2.85 -19.19 7.64
C ARG A 332 -1.37 -19.33 7.27
N ILE A 333 -0.63 -18.22 7.22
CA ILE A 333 0.81 -18.21 6.93
C ILE A 333 1.59 -19.00 7.99
N GLN A 334 1.24 -18.86 9.28
CA GLN A 334 1.85 -19.64 10.36
C GLN A 334 1.63 -21.15 10.20
N GLY A 335 0.42 -21.57 9.81
CA GLY A 335 0.11 -22.98 9.54
C GLY A 335 0.97 -23.56 8.43
N MET A 336 1.07 -22.85 7.31
CA MET A 336 1.90 -23.26 6.17
C MET A 336 3.40 -23.27 6.53
N ALA A 337 3.91 -22.22 7.18
CA ALA A 337 5.30 -22.17 7.63
C ALA A 337 5.65 -23.30 8.61
N LYS A 338 4.76 -23.58 9.59
CA LYS A 338 4.95 -24.65 10.57
C LYS A 338 5.04 -26.03 9.92
N SER A 339 4.22 -26.30 8.91
CA SER A 339 4.24 -27.57 8.18
C SER A 339 5.57 -27.82 7.42
N ARG A 340 6.28 -26.75 7.07
CA ARG A 340 7.61 -26.79 6.46
C ARG A 340 8.77 -26.72 7.46
N GLY A 341 8.49 -26.67 8.77
CA GLY A 341 9.51 -26.52 9.81
C GLY A 341 10.10 -25.11 9.91
N ILE A 342 9.47 -24.12 9.28
CA ILE A 342 9.91 -22.72 9.30
C ILE A 342 9.35 -22.04 10.55
N LYS A 343 10.21 -21.31 11.27
CA LYS A 343 9.80 -20.57 12.48
C LYS A 343 9.19 -19.24 12.07
N THR A 344 8.12 -18.81 12.75
CA THR A 344 7.47 -17.52 12.48
C THR A 344 7.46 -16.65 13.72
N GLN A 345 7.74 -15.36 13.56
CA GLN A 345 7.61 -14.35 14.62
C GLN A 345 6.67 -13.24 14.15
N ILE A 346 5.69 -12.88 14.98
CA ILE A 346 4.78 -11.77 14.67
C ILE A 346 5.42 -10.47 15.16
N ILE A 347 5.47 -9.46 14.28
CA ILE A 347 6.03 -8.15 14.59
C ILE A 347 4.97 -7.11 14.26
N SER A 348 4.55 -6.35 15.27
CA SER A 348 3.68 -5.19 15.10
C SER A 348 4.55 -3.94 15.03
N VAL A 349 4.59 -3.30 13.87
CA VAL A 349 5.32 -2.05 13.65
C VAL A 349 4.40 -1.10 12.90
N GLY A 350 4.46 0.19 13.25
CA GLY A 350 3.87 1.25 12.42
C GLY A 350 4.61 1.40 11.08
N ARG A 351 4.82 2.64 10.62
CA ARG A 351 5.58 2.91 9.38
C ARG A 351 6.93 2.17 9.37
N ILE A 352 7.12 1.32 8.37
CA ILE A 352 8.30 0.45 8.22
C ILE A 352 9.50 1.30 7.78
N ASN A 353 10.66 1.07 8.38
CA ASN A 353 11.91 1.65 7.93
C ASN A 353 13.07 0.66 8.13
N PRO A 354 14.21 0.84 7.42
CA PRO A 354 15.34 -0.08 7.51
C PRO A 354 15.87 -0.26 8.93
N ALA A 355 15.92 0.82 9.73
CA ALA A 355 16.42 0.79 11.10
C ALA A 355 15.55 -0.08 12.03
N LYS A 356 14.22 -0.01 11.90
CA LYS A 356 13.27 -0.81 12.68
C LYS A 356 13.43 -2.30 12.38
N LEU A 357 13.58 -2.66 11.10
CA LEU A 357 13.72 -4.07 10.70
C LEU A 357 15.13 -4.63 10.95
N ALA A 358 16.17 -3.79 10.92
CA ALA A 358 17.55 -4.20 11.22
C ALA A 358 17.74 -4.74 12.64
N ASN A 359 16.83 -4.43 13.57
CA ASN A 359 16.85 -4.97 14.93
C ASN A 359 16.57 -6.49 14.98
N PHE A 360 15.96 -7.06 13.95
CA PHE A 360 15.60 -8.49 13.89
C PHE A 360 16.55 -9.28 12.98
N LEU A 361 17.80 -9.44 13.44
CA LEU A 361 18.87 -10.11 12.67
C LEU A 361 18.61 -11.60 12.43
N GLU A 362 17.85 -12.24 13.31
CA GLU A 362 17.48 -13.65 13.24
C GLU A 362 16.44 -13.97 12.18
N ILE A 363 15.82 -12.96 11.57
CA ILE A 363 14.81 -13.13 10.53
C ILE A 363 15.48 -13.15 9.17
N ASP A 364 15.16 -14.17 8.38
CA ASP A 364 15.73 -14.35 7.04
C ASP A 364 14.89 -13.64 5.98
N CYS A 365 13.57 -13.60 6.16
CA CYS A 365 12.62 -12.95 5.26
C CYS A 365 11.42 -12.40 6.04
N PHE A 366 10.96 -11.20 5.67
CA PHE A 366 9.77 -10.59 6.23
C PHE A 366 8.57 -10.77 5.30
N VAL A 367 7.43 -11.16 5.85
CA VAL A 367 6.14 -11.20 5.16
C VAL A 367 5.32 -10.02 5.67
N LEU A 368 4.95 -9.12 4.76
CA LEU A 368 4.15 -7.96 5.09
C LEU A 368 2.66 -8.26 4.90
N ILE A 369 1.92 -8.15 6.00
CA ILE A 369 0.48 -8.26 6.05
C ILE A 369 -0.07 -6.85 6.31
N GLY A 370 -0.50 -6.19 5.23
CA GLY A 370 -0.91 -4.79 5.28
C GLY A 370 -1.69 -4.34 4.05
N CYS A 371 -1.92 -3.04 3.97
CA CYS A 371 -2.64 -2.39 2.89
C CYS A 371 -1.91 -2.56 1.53
N PRO A 372 -2.64 -2.83 0.41
CA PRO A 372 -2.03 -2.98 -0.92
C PRO A 372 -1.24 -1.74 -1.40
N PHE A 373 -1.54 -0.55 -0.87
CA PHE A 373 -0.81 0.70 -1.20
C PHE A 373 0.50 0.87 -0.45
N ASN A 374 0.72 0.06 0.58
CA ASN A 374 1.93 0.10 1.40
C ASN A 374 2.64 -1.27 1.37
N ASN A 375 2.35 -2.13 0.40
CA ASN A 375 2.86 -3.51 0.35
C ASN A 375 4.09 -3.67 -0.56
N ASN A 376 4.45 -2.63 -1.32
CA ASN A 376 5.56 -2.69 -2.26
C ASN A 376 6.80 -2.00 -1.68
N PHE A 377 7.76 -2.82 -1.25
CA PHE A 377 9.08 -2.37 -0.82
C PHE A 377 10.15 -2.86 -1.81
N ASP A 378 10.58 -1.97 -2.69
CA ASP A 378 11.68 -2.22 -3.64
C ASP A 378 13.00 -1.52 -3.23
N SER A 379 13.04 -0.86 -2.08
CA SER A 379 14.28 -0.21 -1.65
C SER A 379 15.39 -1.24 -1.40
N LYS A 380 16.62 -0.90 -1.79
CA LYS A 380 17.83 -1.71 -1.51
C LYS A 380 18.34 -1.53 -0.08
N GLU A 381 17.77 -0.59 0.67
CA GLU A 381 18.16 -0.29 2.04
C GLU A 381 17.75 -1.37 3.04
N PHE A 382 16.76 -2.20 2.69
CA PHE A 382 16.35 -3.31 3.53
C PHE A 382 17.35 -4.47 3.41
N TYR A 383 18.01 -4.79 4.53
CA TYR A 383 18.98 -5.89 4.62
C TYR A 383 18.38 -7.28 4.36
N ARG A 384 17.07 -7.43 4.56
CA ARG A 384 16.32 -8.68 4.35
C ARG A 384 15.16 -8.43 3.38
N PRO A 385 14.79 -9.43 2.56
CA PRO A 385 13.68 -9.32 1.64
C PRO A 385 12.35 -9.14 2.38
N ILE A 386 11.52 -8.23 1.88
CA ILE A 386 10.13 -8.03 2.32
C ILE A 386 9.23 -8.50 1.19
N VAL A 387 8.50 -9.59 1.44
CA VAL A 387 7.52 -10.18 0.52
C VAL A 387 6.10 -9.82 0.92
N SER A 388 5.21 -9.71 -0.07
CA SER A 388 3.77 -9.60 0.14
C SER A 388 3.19 -10.94 0.61
N VAL A 389 1.97 -10.92 1.13
CA VAL A 389 1.25 -12.15 1.50
C VAL A 389 1.12 -13.11 0.33
N PHE A 390 0.78 -12.60 -0.86
CA PHE A 390 0.65 -13.41 -2.06
C PHE A 390 1.94 -14.14 -2.42
N GLU A 391 3.06 -13.44 -2.36
CA GLU A 391 4.38 -14.01 -2.64
C GLU A 391 4.82 -15.03 -1.58
N ALA A 392 4.49 -14.79 -0.31
CA ALA A 392 4.70 -15.76 0.75
C ALA A 392 3.82 -17.01 0.54
N GLU A 393 2.60 -16.86 0.04
CA GLU A 393 1.74 -17.98 -0.28
C GLU A 393 2.26 -18.78 -1.49
N MET A 394 2.73 -18.11 -2.55
CA MET A 394 3.44 -18.75 -3.65
C MET A 394 4.68 -19.51 -3.19
N ALA A 395 5.40 -18.99 -2.18
CA ALA A 395 6.55 -19.67 -1.60
C ALA A 395 6.13 -20.91 -0.80
N LEU A 396 5.13 -20.78 0.07
CA LEU A 396 4.81 -21.76 1.13
C LEU A 396 3.75 -22.80 0.73
N ASN A 397 2.86 -22.50 -0.21
CA ASN A 397 1.78 -23.39 -0.62
C ASN A 397 2.14 -24.09 -1.95
N PRO A 398 2.38 -25.42 -1.95
CA PRO A 398 2.71 -26.19 -3.15
C PRO A 398 1.66 -26.10 -4.26
N SER A 399 0.38 -25.91 -3.92
CA SER A 399 -0.73 -25.87 -4.88
C SER A 399 -0.58 -24.76 -5.94
N TRP A 400 0.11 -23.66 -5.59
CA TRP A 400 0.45 -22.58 -6.53
C TRP A 400 1.49 -22.98 -7.59
N HIS A 401 2.23 -24.08 -7.41
CA HIS A 401 3.19 -24.55 -8.42
C HIS A 401 2.48 -25.17 -9.63
N SER A 402 1.26 -25.69 -9.43
CA SER A 402 0.42 -26.24 -10.51
C SER A 402 -0.47 -25.17 -11.16
N HIS A 403 -0.77 -24.10 -10.43
CA HIS A 403 -1.61 -22.99 -10.88
C HIS A 403 -0.76 -21.73 -10.98
N TYR A 404 -0.15 -21.49 -12.15
CA TYR A 404 0.55 -20.24 -12.35
C TYR A 404 -0.47 -19.09 -12.28
N PRO A 405 -0.28 -18.10 -11.40
CA PRO A 405 -1.24 -17.03 -11.24
C PRO A 405 -1.34 -16.23 -12.53
N GLU A 406 -2.55 -16.16 -13.09
CA GLU A 406 -2.82 -15.34 -14.27
C GLU A 406 -2.76 -13.84 -13.94
N VAL A 407 -2.93 -13.50 -12.66
CA VAL A 407 -3.02 -12.13 -12.13
C VAL A 407 -2.24 -12.07 -10.81
N TYR A 408 -1.50 -10.98 -10.59
CA TYR A 408 -0.76 -10.79 -9.35
C TYR A 408 -1.68 -10.17 -8.28
N VAL A 409 -1.76 -10.83 -7.12
CA VAL A 409 -2.65 -10.43 -6.03
C VAL A 409 -1.92 -9.47 -5.09
N THR A 410 -2.47 -8.27 -4.89
CA THR A 410 -1.85 -7.21 -4.06
C THR A 410 -2.45 -7.09 -2.65
N ASP A 411 -3.65 -7.62 -2.45
CA ASP A 411 -4.46 -7.54 -1.23
C ASP A 411 -4.65 -8.96 -0.72
N PHE A 412 -4.31 -9.13 0.54
CA PHE A 412 -4.34 -10.43 1.18
C PHE A 412 -5.77 -10.95 1.37
N LYS A 413 -6.80 -10.09 1.35
CA LYS A 413 -8.19 -10.54 1.52
C LYS A 413 -8.65 -11.49 0.41
N GLU A 414 -8.10 -11.36 -0.79
CA GLU A 414 -8.41 -12.26 -1.91
C GLU A 414 -7.86 -13.68 -1.74
N LEU A 415 -6.92 -13.86 -0.80
CA LEU A 415 -6.27 -15.13 -0.47
C LEU A 415 -6.91 -15.78 0.78
N LEU A 416 -7.96 -15.18 1.34
CA LEU A 416 -8.79 -15.77 2.38
C LEU A 416 -9.91 -16.61 1.74
N PRO A 417 -10.57 -17.52 2.48
CA PRO A 417 -11.56 -18.46 1.91
C PRO A 417 -12.70 -17.84 1.10
N GLU A 418 -13.07 -16.59 1.38
CA GLU A 418 -14.12 -15.84 0.66
C GLU A 418 -13.59 -15.10 -0.58
N GLY A 419 -12.27 -15.14 -0.80
CA GLY A 419 -11.58 -14.43 -1.88
C GLY A 419 -11.47 -15.25 -3.17
N ARG A 420 -11.41 -14.53 -4.31
CA ARG A 420 -11.33 -15.13 -5.65
C ARG A 420 -10.06 -15.93 -5.94
N SER A 421 -8.98 -15.62 -5.23
CA SER A 421 -7.65 -16.18 -5.44
C SER A 421 -7.27 -17.16 -4.33
N PHE A 422 -8.26 -17.66 -3.59
CA PHE A 422 -8.05 -18.64 -2.53
C PHE A 422 -7.67 -20.00 -3.11
N VAL A 423 -6.54 -20.53 -2.66
CA VAL A 423 -6.10 -21.89 -3.00
C VAL A 423 -5.97 -22.70 -1.72
N GLU A 424 -6.68 -23.83 -1.64
CA GLU A 424 -6.62 -24.69 -0.46
C GLU A 424 -5.21 -25.25 -0.25
N PHE A 425 -4.80 -25.36 1.02
CA PHE A 425 -3.49 -25.85 1.41
C PHE A 425 -3.64 -27.18 2.14
N GLU A 426 -3.16 -28.26 1.53
CA GLU A 426 -3.09 -29.58 2.16
C GLU A 426 -1.65 -29.95 2.53
N VAL A 427 -1.45 -30.43 3.76
CA VAL A 427 -0.12 -30.84 4.25
C VAL A 427 0.43 -32.05 3.47
N THR A 428 -0.47 -32.89 2.94
CA THR A 428 -0.15 -34.05 2.10
C THR A 428 0.61 -33.68 0.83
N ASP A 429 0.40 -32.49 0.29
CA ASP A 429 1.05 -32.06 -0.95
C ASP A 429 2.53 -31.73 -0.76
N LEU A 430 2.95 -31.37 0.45
CA LEU A 430 4.37 -31.14 0.77
C LEU A 430 5.22 -32.40 0.61
N ASN A 431 4.66 -33.57 0.94
CA ASN A 431 5.38 -34.84 0.88
C ASN A 431 5.56 -35.35 -0.56
N LYS A 432 4.88 -34.75 -1.54
CA LYS A 432 4.97 -35.11 -2.96
C LYS A 432 6.05 -34.32 -3.70
N THR A 433 6.53 -33.22 -3.13
CA THR A 433 7.42 -32.26 -3.80
C THR A 433 8.85 -32.36 -3.29
N ASN A 434 9.77 -32.81 -4.13
CA ASN A 434 11.20 -32.60 -3.92
C ASN A 434 11.57 -31.22 -4.48
N ASP A 435 11.65 -30.21 -3.61
CA ASP A 435 11.97 -28.84 -4.00
C ASP A 435 13.48 -28.57 -3.86
N VAL A 436 14.07 -27.92 -4.87
CA VAL A 436 15.50 -27.56 -4.91
C VAL A 436 15.60 -26.06 -4.99
N SER A 437 16.46 -25.46 -4.17
CA SER A 437 16.66 -24.02 -4.22
C SER A 437 17.26 -23.60 -5.56
N LEU A 438 16.57 -22.67 -6.22
CA LEU A 438 17.03 -22.06 -7.47
C LEU A 438 18.20 -21.08 -7.24
N ILE A 439 18.53 -20.77 -5.99
CA ILE A 439 19.56 -19.77 -5.66
C ILE A 439 20.92 -20.42 -5.42
N ASP A 440 20.96 -21.52 -4.66
CA ASP A 440 22.20 -22.20 -4.26
C ASP A 440 22.21 -23.71 -4.58
N GLY A 441 21.10 -24.27 -5.09
CA GLY A 441 21.00 -25.66 -5.53
C GLY A 441 20.86 -26.68 -4.41
N HIS A 442 20.63 -26.27 -3.15
CA HIS A 442 20.42 -27.24 -2.06
C HIS A 442 19.00 -27.85 -2.11
N LEU A 443 18.87 -29.10 -1.67
CA LEU A 443 17.56 -29.76 -1.54
C LEU A 443 16.85 -29.24 -0.29
N ARG A 444 15.64 -28.70 -0.46
CA ARG A 444 14.78 -28.29 0.64
C ARG A 444 14.06 -29.52 1.18
N VAL A 445 14.38 -29.94 2.40
CA VAL A 445 13.68 -31.06 3.05
C VAL A 445 12.37 -30.55 3.62
N CYS A 446 11.27 -30.76 2.88
CA CYS A 446 9.92 -30.47 3.37
C CYS A 446 9.38 -31.68 4.16
N GLY A 447 8.89 -31.44 5.37
CA GLY A 447 8.19 -32.46 6.16
C GLY A 447 9.08 -33.19 7.18
N HIS A 448 9.05 -32.71 8.42
CA HIS A 448 9.27 -33.56 9.59
C HIS A 448 8.16 -33.27 10.61
N VAL A 449 6.93 -33.61 10.23
CA VAL A 449 5.86 -33.73 11.22
C VAL A 449 5.96 -35.16 11.75
N SER A 450 6.59 -35.31 12.91
CA SER A 450 6.38 -36.48 13.75
C SER A 450 4.87 -36.65 13.94
N ASN A 451 4.31 -37.76 13.46
CA ASN A 451 2.93 -38.14 13.76
C ASN A 451 2.75 -38.13 15.28
N VAL A 452 2.12 -37.06 15.79
CA VAL A 452 1.59 -37.04 17.14
C VAL A 452 0.30 -37.86 17.05
N ASN A 453 0.43 -39.17 17.22
CA ASN A 453 -0.51 -40.04 17.96
C ASN A 453 -0.08 -41.52 17.80
N ASN A 454 0.12 -42.16 18.96
CA ASN A 454 0.32 -43.59 19.25
C ASN A 454 1.78 -44.06 19.40
N GLU A 455 2.18 -44.17 20.68
CA GLU A 455 3.27 -44.95 21.31
C GLU A 455 4.72 -44.83 20.78
N PRO A 456 5.73 -44.86 21.69
CA PRO A 456 7.12 -44.73 21.29
C PRO A 456 7.64 -46.08 20.81
N ASP A 457 7.44 -46.40 19.53
CA ASP A 457 8.03 -47.61 18.97
C ASP A 457 9.50 -47.35 18.58
N ILE A 458 10.41 -47.72 19.48
CA ILE A 458 11.88 -47.60 19.37
C ILE A 458 12.46 -48.53 18.26
N SER A 459 11.59 -49.20 17.49
CA SER A 459 11.95 -50.27 16.56
C SER A 459 12.07 -49.83 15.08
N ALA A 460 11.70 -48.60 14.71
CA ALA A 460 11.79 -48.12 13.32
C ALA A 460 13.14 -47.52 12.93
N LEU A 461 14.15 -47.52 13.82
CA LEU A 461 15.48 -46.93 13.59
C LEU A 461 16.53 -47.90 13.01
N LYS A 462 16.16 -49.10 12.55
CA LYS A 462 17.15 -50.13 12.18
C LYS A 462 17.23 -50.56 10.72
N GLU A 463 16.27 -50.24 9.86
CA GLU A 463 16.33 -50.76 8.49
C GLU A 463 15.73 -49.79 7.48
N GLN A 464 16.48 -48.78 7.05
CA GLN A 464 16.48 -48.35 5.65
C GLN A 464 17.87 -47.82 5.26
N ASN A 465 18.54 -48.59 4.42
CA ASN A 465 19.79 -48.24 3.77
C ASN A 465 19.61 -47.01 2.87
N TYR A 466 20.26 -45.90 3.21
CA TYR A 466 20.67 -44.89 2.24
C TYR A 466 22.17 -44.65 2.40
N ASP A 467 22.92 -45.13 1.42
CA ASP A 467 24.35 -44.92 1.27
C ASP A 467 24.67 -43.43 1.05
N VAL A 468 25.53 -42.92 1.94
CA VAL A 468 26.62 -41.96 1.69
C VAL A 468 26.31 -40.76 0.79
N THR A 469 25.87 -39.65 1.39
CA THR A 469 26.52 -38.34 1.18
C THR A 469 26.57 -37.54 2.49
N LYS A 470 27.77 -37.52 3.10
CA LYS A 470 28.33 -36.53 4.04
C LYS A 470 27.41 -35.98 5.15
N ALA A 471 27.48 -36.69 6.28
CA ALA A 471 27.48 -36.16 7.66
C ALA A 471 26.42 -35.09 8.02
N PRO A 472 25.39 -35.45 8.82
CA PRO A 472 24.75 -34.43 9.64
C PRO A 472 25.80 -34.03 10.69
N ARG A 473 26.30 -32.80 10.61
CA ARG A 473 26.83 -32.19 11.82
C ARG A 473 25.68 -32.23 12.82
N MET A 474 25.80 -33.08 13.85
CA MET A 474 25.14 -32.85 15.12
C MET A 474 25.68 -31.53 15.69
N GLU A 475 25.26 -30.42 15.11
CA GLU A 475 25.05 -29.22 15.91
C GLU A 475 23.79 -29.53 16.68
N ILE A 476 23.98 -29.76 17.98
CA ILE A 476 22.94 -29.78 18.98
C ILE A 476 22.04 -28.59 18.64
N MET A 477 20.84 -28.87 18.10
CA MET A 477 19.80 -27.89 17.86
C MET A 477 19.21 -27.51 19.21
N SER A 478 20.05 -26.90 20.04
CA SER A 478 19.63 -26.13 21.18
C SER A 478 18.78 -25.00 20.60
N SER A 479 17.52 -24.95 21.00
CA SER A 479 16.62 -23.83 20.84
C SER A 479 17.16 -22.61 21.61
N ASN A 480 18.26 -22.08 21.10
CA ASN A 480 19.13 -21.11 21.75
C ASN A 480 18.86 -19.72 21.16
N ILE A 481 17.62 -19.26 21.34
CA ILE A 481 17.29 -17.86 21.07
C ILE A 481 18.05 -16.97 22.07
N GLY A 482 18.19 -17.40 23.33
CA GLY A 482 18.97 -16.68 24.35
C GLY A 482 20.49 -16.74 24.16
N LEU A 483 21.01 -17.86 23.64
CA LEU A 483 22.45 -18.11 23.53
C LEU A 483 23.11 -17.39 22.32
N ARG A 484 22.33 -16.91 21.34
CA ARG A 484 22.81 -15.95 20.32
C ARG A 484 23.06 -14.54 20.87
N PHE A 485 22.58 -14.25 22.08
CA PHE A 485 22.87 -12.99 22.77
C PHE A 485 24.04 -13.11 23.76
N GLU A 486 24.49 -14.32 24.12
CA GLU A 486 25.59 -14.50 25.08
C GLU A 486 26.94 -13.98 24.55
N ASP A 487 27.17 -14.08 23.23
CA ASP A 487 28.38 -13.55 22.60
C ASP A 487 28.28 -12.05 22.21
N ARG A 488 27.15 -11.39 22.49
CA ARG A 488 26.96 -9.97 22.17
C ARG A 488 27.47 -9.09 23.31
N THR A 489 28.71 -8.61 23.20
CA THR A 489 29.15 -7.46 24.01
C THR A 489 28.60 -6.18 23.39
N TRP A 490 27.56 -5.62 23.98
CA TRP A 490 26.99 -4.34 23.55
C TRP A 490 27.93 -3.20 23.98
N LEU A 491 28.76 -2.70 23.06
CA LEU A 491 29.60 -1.51 23.26
C LEU A 491 28.86 -0.31 22.69
N GLY A 492 28.35 0.57 23.55
CA GLY A 492 27.67 1.80 23.13
C GLY A 492 26.94 2.54 24.25
N LEU A 493 26.58 1.85 25.33
CA LEU A 493 25.95 2.40 26.54
C LEU A 493 26.91 2.38 27.73
N GLU A 494 28.10 1.80 27.53
CA GLU A 494 29.18 1.90 28.51
C GLU A 494 29.67 3.36 28.52
N PRO A 495 29.67 4.02 29.69
CA PRO A 495 30.24 5.35 29.79
C PRO A 495 31.71 5.27 29.35
N ALA A 496 32.09 6.04 28.34
CA ALA A 496 33.44 6.10 27.79
C ALA A 496 34.38 6.85 28.75
N LEU A 497 34.49 6.37 30.00
CA LEU A 497 35.22 6.97 31.10
C LEU A 497 36.67 7.22 30.67
N GLY A 498 37.06 8.50 30.62
CA GLY A 498 38.41 8.93 30.25
C GLY A 498 38.70 9.00 28.74
N ARG A 499 37.73 8.74 27.86
CA ARG A 499 37.88 8.89 26.39
C ARG A 499 37.19 10.14 25.84
N THR A 500 36.19 10.65 26.53
CA THR A 500 35.55 11.94 26.26
C THR A 500 35.93 12.91 27.36
N GLU A 501 36.42 14.10 26.98
CA GLU A 501 36.60 15.18 27.95
C GLU A 501 35.24 15.54 28.57
N PRO A 502 35.16 15.80 29.89
CA PRO A 502 33.92 16.20 30.53
C PRO A 502 33.35 17.42 29.82
N ALA A 503 32.07 17.36 29.43
CA ALA A 503 31.38 18.53 28.89
C ALA A 503 31.47 19.67 29.92
N VAL A 504 31.84 20.87 29.45
CA VAL A 504 31.87 22.06 30.31
C VAL A 504 30.45 22.30 30.80
N ILE A 505 30.26 22.34 32.11
CA ILE A 505 28.94 22.55 32.72
C ILE A 505 28.51 23.98 32.41
N GLU A 506 27.60 24.13 31.46
CA GLU A 506 26.93 25.38 31.18
C GLU A 506 25.65 25.49 32.03
N LYS A 507 25.37 26.69 32.52
CA LYS A 507 24.17 26.95 33.31
C LYS A 507 22.95 26.82 32.38
N GLY A 508 22.15 25.78 32.57
CA GLY A 508 20.94 25.54 31.77
C GLY A 508 19.92 26.68 31.87
N LEU A 509 19.08 26.82 30.86
CA LEU A 509 18.02 27.82 30.79
C LEU A 509 17.00 27.57 31.90
N ASN A 510 16.71 28.59 32.70
CA ASN A 510 15.76 28.56 33.79
C ASN A 510 14.47 29.29 33.41
N GLY A 511 13.33 28.62 33.51
CA GLY A 511 12.02 29.20 33.17
C GLY A 511 11.04 28.22 32.54
N ILE A 512 9.89 28.73 32.13
CA ILE A 512 8.87 28.00 31.36
C ILE A 512 9.35 27.96 29.90
N PRO A 513 9.25 26.82 29.18
CA PRO A 513 9.82 26.64 27.83
C PRO A 513 9.49 27.72 26.79
N ILE A 514 8.37 28.44 26.98
CA ILE A 514 7.90 29.49 26.07
C ILE A 514 8.47 30.89 26.38
N ARG A 515 9.28 31.05 27.45
CA ARG A 515 9.81 32.34 27.93
C ARG A 515 11.25 32.24 28.44
N TYR A 516 12.11 31.46 27.82
CA TYR A 516 13.53 31.55 28.16
C TYR A 516 14.07 32.92 27.75
N THR A 517 14.67 33.63 28.69
CA THR A 517 15.41 34.87 28.42
C THR A 517 16.87 34.52 28.20
N HIS A 518 17.43 34.95 27.07
CA HIS A 518 18.88 34.92 26.84
C HIS A 518 19.51 36.06 27.64
N GLU A 519 20.33 35.76 28.63
CA GLU A 519 21.37 36.69 29.12
C GLU A 519 22.69 36.37 28.43
#